data_AF-A0A0G4KII6-F1
#
_entry.id   AF-A0A0G4KII6-F1
#
_cell.length_a   1.000
_cell.length_b   1.000
_cell.length_c   1.000
_cell.angle_alpha   90.00
_cell.angle_beta   90.00
_cell.angle_gamma   90.00
#
_symmetry.space_group_name_H-M   'P 1'
#
loop_
_entity.id
_entity.type
_entity.pdbx_description
1 polymer ?
#
loop_
_entity_poly.entity_id
_entity_poly.type
_entity_poly.pdbx_seq_one_letter_code
_entity_poly.pdbx_strand_id
1 'polypeptide(L)'
;MLDEPMPEPNLAGASAAESTPEERFEANKMVLRDIIEVDHFSNTVPESIVSLWLNALDPTNKTLLPRDVKGFYGGDLRASISIELAHDCYKYVMHETDKTKVDKYANRMLIALSLLDMDELSKKDANLAGLALWHTALAQARLPGSLVDLSDTLKRLFAWWHGYSQQPSDSEMVKR
;
A
#
# COMPACT_ATOMS: atom_id res chain seq x y z
N MET A 1 21.04 29.85 -8.61
CA MET A 1 20.15 28.96 -9.37
C MET A 1 18.90 28.83 -8.54
N LEU A 2 17.76 29.13 -9.14
CA LEU A 2 16.47 29.14 -8.46
C LEU A 2 16.05 27.67 -8.28
N ASP A 3 15.85 27.25 -7.04
CA ASP A 3 15.23 25.96 -6.74
C ASP A 3 13.78 26.02 -7.25
N GLU A 4 13.50 25.34 -8.35
CA GLU A 4 12.15 25.18 -8.84
C GLU A 4 11.36 24.30 -7.85
N PRO A 5 10.18 24.73 -7.37
CA PRO A 5 9.31 23.84 -6.63
C PRO A 5 8.80 22.77 -7.60
N MET A 6 9.15 21.52 -7.34
CA MET A 6 8.59 20.35 -8.02
C MET A 6 7.05 20.38 -7.92
N PRO A 7 6.31 20.04 -9.00
CA PRO A 7 4.86 20.13 -9.01
C PRO A 7 4.26 19.01 -8.13
N GLU A 8 3.38 19.37 -7.19
CA GLU A 8 2.52 18.42 -6.50
C GLU A 8 1.41 17.92 -7.44
N PRO A 9 1.26 16.60 -7.59
CA PRO A 9 -0.06 16.01 -7.63
C PRO A 9 -0.21 15.10 -6.42
N ASN A 10 -0.68 15.65 -5.30
CA ASN A 10 -1.00 14.88 -4.11
C ASN A 10 -2.43 14.30 -4.23
N LEU A 11 -2.57 13.19 -4.95
CA LEU A 11 -3.82 12.42 -4.98
C LEU A 11 -3.95 11.46 -3.79
N ALA A 12 -3.06 11.52 -2.79
CA ALA A 12 -3.21 10.70 -1.58
C ALA A 12 -4.52 11.00 -0.82
N GLY A 13 -5.16 12.15 -1.10
CA GLY A 13 -6.47 12.56 -0.56
C GLY A 13 -7.53 12.89 -1.62
N ALA A 14 -7.28 12.67 -2.92
CA ALA A 14 -8.40 12.63 -3.86
C ALA A 14 -9.18 11.35 -3.55
N SER A 15 -10.51 11.42 -3.51
CA SER A 15 -11.29 10.23 -3.16
C SER A 15 -10.82 9.07 -4.05
N ALA A 16 -10.35 7.99 -3.43
CA ALA A 16 -9.89 6.80 -4.14
C ALA A 16 -10.99 6.19 -5.05
N ALA A 17 -12.21 6.74 -4.98
CA ALA A 17 -13.38 6.41 -5.76
C ALA A 17 -13.39 7.00 -7.18
N GLU A 18 -12.55 8.00 -7.52
CA GLU A 18 -12.60 8.66 -8.84
C GLU A 18 -11.44 8.32 -9.80
N SER A 19 -10.35 7.70 -9.31
CA SER A 19 -9.17 7.38 -10.14
C SER A 19 -8.88 5.88 -10.18
N THR A 20 -8.48 5.37 -11.35
CA THR A 20 -8.11 3.96 -11.52
C THR A 20 -6.71 3.69 -10.95
N PRO A 21 -6.36 2.43 -10.63
CA PRO A 21 -5.00 2.07 -10.24
C PRO A 21 -3.92 2.56 -11.22
N GLU A 22 -4.19 2.54 -12.53
CA GLU A 22 -3.28 3.02 -13.57
C GLU A 22 -3.04 4.54 -13.47
N GLU A 23 -4.09 5.33 -13.29
CA GLU A 23 -3.98 6.78 -13.13
C GLU A 23 -3.19 7.14 -11.88
N ARG A 24 -3.42 6.40 -10.78
CA ARG A 24 -2.68 6.57 -9.52
C ARG A 24 -1.22 6.17 -9.66
N PHE A 25 -0.93 5.10 -10.41
CA PHE A 25 0.43 4.69 -10.71
C PHE A 25 1.18 5.77 -11.48
N GLU A 26 0.62 6.28 -12.58
CA GLU A 26 1.27 7.31 -13.40
C GLU A 26 1.43 8.63 -12.63
N ALA A 27 0.42 9.06 -11.85
CA ALA A 27 0.51 10.27 -11.04
C ALA A 27 1.60 10.20 -9.97
N ASN A 28 1.85 9.01 -9.41
CA ASN A 28 2.77 8.83 -8.29
C ASN A 28 4.09 8.13 -8.67
N LYS A 29 4.34 7.87 -9.95
CA LYS A 29 5.46 7.04 -10.44
C LYS A 29 6.82 7.45 -9.89
N MET A 30 7.09 8.76 -9.85
CA MET A 30 8.34 9.30 -9.31
C MET A 30 8.44 9.11 -7.79
N VAL A 31 7.34 9.26 -7.06
CA VAL A 31 7.30 9.03 -5.61
C VAL A 31 7.45 7.54 -5.29
N LEU A 32 6.78 6.67 -6.04
CA LEU A 32 6.91 5.22 -5.92
C LEU A 32 8.36 4.77 -6.16
N ARG A 33 9.01 5.35 -7.17
CA ARG A 33 10.43 5.12 -7.41
C ARG A 33 11.29 5.52 -6.21
N ASP A 34 11.06 6.72 -5.67
CA ASP A 34 11.79 7.24 -4.51
C ASP A 34 11.55 6.39 -3.24
N ILE A 35 10.33 5.90 -3.03
CA ILE A 35 10.03 4.94 -1.94
C ILE A 35 10.86 3.66 -2.11
N ILE A 36 10.91 3.09 -3.32
CA ILE A 36 11.66 1.86 -3.60
C ILE A 36 13.17 2.10 -3.40
N GLU A 37 13.71 3.15 -4.03
CA GLU A 37 15.14 3.42 -4.11
C GLU A 37 15.70 3.85 -2.75
N VAL A 38 15.04 4.82 -2.10
CA VAL A 38 15.53 5.45 -0.87
C VAL A 38 14.98 4.78 0.37
N ASP A 39 13.66 4.62 0.48
CA ASP A 39 13.05 4.18 1.74
C ASP A 39 13.19 2.66 1.95
N HIS A 40 12.98 1.84 0.90
CA HIS A 40 13.10 0.38 0.96
C HIS A 40 14.56 -0.08 0.83
N PHE A 41 15.24 0.31 -0.25
CA PHE A 41 16.61 -0.17 -0.52
C PHE A 41 17.73 0.71 0.04
N SER A 42 17.45 1.89 0.62
CA SER A 42 18.47 2.78 1.17
C SER A 42 19.60 3.14 0.17
N ASN A 43 19.29 3.25 -1.12
CA ASN A 43 20.23 3.50 -2.22
C ASN A 43 21.35 2.44 -2.35
N THR A 44 21.12 1.22 -1.85
CA THR A 44 22.15 0.17 -1.83
C THR A 44 22.10 -0.77 -3.02
N VAL A 45 21.03 -0.71 -3.83
CA VAL A 45 20.82 -1.59 -4.99
C VAL A 45 21.01 -0.84 -6.31
N PRO A 46 21.37 -1.52 -7.40
CA PRO A 46 21.43 -0.91 -8.72
C PRO A 46 20.06 -0.40 -9.21
N GLU A 47 20.08 0.64 -10.05
CA GLU A 47 18.88 1.21 -10.69
C GLU A 47 18.01 0.18 -11.43
N SER A 48 18.63 -0.87 -11.97
CA SER A 48 17.91 -1.96 -12.64
C SER A 48 16.98 -2.70 -11.69
N ILE A 49 17.35 -2.86 -10.41
CA ILE A 49 16.50 -3.49 -9.39
C ILE A 49 15.34 -2.58 -9.03
N VAL A 50 15.59 -1.27 -8.87
CA VAL A 50 14.52 -0.27 -8.64
C VAL A 50 13.51 -0.29 -9.79
N SER A 51 14.00 -0.35 -11.03
CA SER A 51 13.16 -0.37 -12.23
C SER A 51 12.33 -1.66 -12.32
N LEU A 52 12.87 -2.80 -11.89
CA LEU A 52 12.12 -4.07 -11.83
C LEU A 52 10.96 -4.01 -10.84
N TRP A 53 11.20 -3.44 -9.65
CA TRP A 53 10.15 -3.25 -8.64
C TRP A 53 9.08 -2.28 -9.11
N LEU A 54 9.48 -1.15 -9.69
CA LEU A 54 8.54 -0.17 -10.22
C LEU A 54 7.69 -0.76 -11.37
N ASN A 55 8.29 -1.57 -12.23
CA ASN A 55 7.56 -2.29 -13.27
C ASN A 55 6.61 -3.35 -12.68
N ALA A 56 6.97 -4.01 -11.57
CA ALA A 56 6.08 -4.96 -10.91
C ALA A 56 4.84 -4.31 -10.29
N LEU A 57 4.92 -3.02 -9.95
CA LEU A 57 3.83 -2.20 -9.44
C LEU A 57 2.92 -1.63 -10.53
N ASP A 58 3.37 -1.60 -11.79
CA ASP A 58 2.58 -1.11 -12.92
C ASP A 58 1.35 -2.01 -13.15
N PRO A 59 0.11 -1.51 -12.99
CA PRO A 59 -1.10 -2.32 -13.16
C PRO A 59 -1.27 -2.86 -14.59
N THR A 60 -0.62 -2.23 -15.58
CA THR A 60 -0.64 -2.68 -16.97
C THR A 60 0.35 -3.83 -17.25
N ASN A 61 1.23 -4.14 -16.30
CA ASN A 61 2.22 -5.21 -16.46
C ASN A 61 1.59 -6.60 -16.41
N LYS A 62 1.49 -7.22 -17.59
CA LYS A 62 0.91 -8.57 -17.79
C LYS A 62 1.90 -9.72 -17.63
N THR A 63 3.11 -9.47 -17.14
CA THR A 63 4.12 -10.53 -16.95
C THR A 63 3.56 -11.60 -16.01
N LEU A 64 3.49 -12.84 -16.47
CA LEU A 64 3.00 -13.93 -15.63
C LEU A 64 4.03 -14.24 -14.53
N LEU A 65 3.54 -14.30 -13.30
CA LEU A 65 4.35 -14.76 -12.17
C LEU A 65 4.31 -16.30 -12.12
N PRO A 66 5.44 -16.96 -11.76
CA PRO A 66 5.42 -18.41 -11.55
C PRO A 66 4.42 -18.77 -10.44
N ARG A 67 3.68 -19.87 -10.62
CA ARG A 67 2.57 -20.26 -9.72
C ARG A 67 3.00 -20.52 -8.27
N ASP A 68 4.25 -20.90 -8.07
CA ASP A 68 4.79 -21.26 -6.76
C ASP A 68 5.47 -20.09 -6.04
N VAL A 69 5.55 -18.92 -6.69
CA VAL A 69 6.12 -17.72 -6.07
C VAL A 69 5.05 -17.03 -5.24
N LYS A 70 5.23 -17.07 -3.93
CA LYS A 70 4.43 -16.35 -2.95
C LYS A 70 5.02 -14.96 -2.72
N GLY A 71 4.16 -14.00 -2.44
CA GLY A 71 4.54 -12.68 -1.93
C GLY A 71 5.14 -12.73 -0.53
N PHE A 72 5.61 -11.59 -0.05
CA PHE A 72 6.25 -11.44 1.27
C PHE A 72 5.41 -11.97 2.44
N TYR A 73 4.08 -11.97 2.27
CA TYR A 73 3.12 -12.41 3.27
C TYR A 73 2.38 -13.70 2.87
N GLY A 74 2.97 -14.51 1.97
CA GLY A 74 2.44 -15.82 1.57
C GLY A 74 1.34 -15.81 0.51
N GLY A 75 0.88 -14.63 0.08
CA GLY A 75 -0.20 -14.41 -0.89
C GLY A 75 0.28 -13.90 -2.25
N ASP A 76 -0.52 -13.04 -2.89
CA ASP A 76 -0.19 -12.44 -4.18
C ASP A 76 1.06 -11.55 -4.11
N LEU A 77 2.04 -11.81 -4.99
CA LEU A 77 3.31 -11.09 -4.98
C LEU A 77 3.14 -9.60 -5.28
N ARG A 78 2.31 -9.22 -6.27
CA ARG A 78 2.15 -7.81 -6.67
C ARG A 78 1.53 -7.00 -5.53
N ALA A 79 0.46 -7.53 -4.94
CA ALA A 79 -0.16 -6.91 -3.78
C ALA A 79 0.82 -6.82 -2.60
N SER A 80 1.63 -7.86 -2.39
CA SER A 80 2.62 -7.86 -1.30
C SER A 80 3.71 -6.80 -1.47
N ILE A 81 4.10 -6.43 -2.70
CA ILE A 81 5.10 -5.36 -2.93
C ILE A 81 4.55 -4.02 -2.44
N SER A 82 3.33 -3.65 -2.84
CA SER A 82 2.68 -2.43 -2.36
C SER A 82 2.57 -2.38 -0.84
N ILE A 83 2.23 -3.51 -0.21
CA ILE A 83 2.12 -3.61 1.25
C ILE A 83 3.50 -3.53 1.92
N GLU A 84 4.53 -4.14 1.34
CA GLU A 84 5.90 -4.08 1.86
C GLU A 84 6.45 -2.65 1.86
N LEU A 85 6.28 -1.93 0.75
CA LEU A 85 6.69 -0.52 0.65
C LEU A 85 5.93 0.37 1.65
N ALA A 86 4.66 0.06 1.91
CA ALA A 86 3.88 0.71 2.95
C ALA A 86 4.42 0.38 4.35
N HIS A 87 4.76 -0.88 4.60
CA HIS A 87 5.31 -1.35 5.87
C HIS A 87 6.65 -0.69 6.22
N ASP A 88 7.53 -0.39 5.26
CA ASP A 88 8.78 0.34 5.54
C ASP A 88 8.55 1.75 6.10
N CYS A 89 7.40 2.34 5.81
CA CYS A 89 7.00 3.63 6.35
C CYS A 89 6.52 3.52 7.82
N TYR A 90 6.20 2.32 8.32
CA TYR A 90 5.57 2.07 9.62
C TYR A 90 6.30 2.73 10.78
N LYS A 91 7.62 2.57 10.86
CA LYS A 91 8.42 3.11 11.98
C LYS A 91 8.29 4.64 12.08
N TYR A 92 8.21 5.33 10.95
CA TYR A 92 8.06 6.77 10.90
C TYR A 92 6.63 7.19 11.26
N VAL A 93 5.62 6.48 10.74
CA VAL A 93 4.22 6.78 11.04
C VAL A 93 3.91 6.59 12.54
N MET A 94 4.48 5.56 13.17
CA MET A 94 4.16 5.17 14.55
C MET A 94 5.06 5.80 15.62
N HIS A 95 6.34 6.00 15.34
CA HIS A 95 7.33 6.36 16.36
C HIS A 95 8.00 7.72 16.14
N GLU A 96 7.85 8.34 14.97
CA GLU A 96 8.39 9.68 14.72
C GLU A 96 7.52 10.77 15.38
N THR A 97 8.20 11.82 15.83
CA THR A 97 7.61 13.00 16.49
C THR A 97 7.69 14.25 15.64
N ASP A 98 8.64 14.30 14.69
CA ASP A 98 8.71 15.34 13.67
C ASP A 98 7.50 15.23 12.73
N LYS A 99 6.58 16.19 12.83
CA LYS A 99 5.34 16.20 12.05
C LYS A 99 5.58 16.18 10.54
N THR A 100 6.59 16.90 10.05
CA THR A 100 6.86 16.94 8.61
C THR A 100 7.30 15.57 8.10
N LYS A 101 8.09 14.84 8.88
CA LYS A 101 8.45 13.44 8.55
C LYS A 101 7.25 12.51 8.65
N VAL A 102 6.45 12.63 9.70
CA VAL A 102 5.23 11.84 9.87
C VAL A 102 4.32 12.01 8.66
N ASP A 103 4.04 13.25 8.24
CA ASP A 103 3.18 13.55 7.09
C ASP A 103 3.77 12.99 5.80
N LYS A 104 5.09 13.14 5.59
CA LYS A 104 5.80 12.59 4.42
C LYS A 104 5.62 11.08 4.33
N TYR A 105 5.88 10.35 5.42
CA TYR A 105 5.83 8.89 5.43
C TYR A 105 4.41 8.34 5.47
N ALA A 106 3.45 9.05 6.06
CA ALA A 106 2.04 8.70 5.98
C ALA A 106 1.52 8.82 4.53
N ASN A 107 1.84 9.91 3.82
CA ASN A 107 1.47 10.06 2.41
C ASN A 107 2.13 8.99 1.53
N ARG A 108 3.42 8.69 1.74
CA ARG A 108 4.11 7.61 1.02
C ARG A 108 3.47 6.25 1.25
N MET A 109 3.07 5.95 2.49
CA MET A 109 2.34 4.73 2.83
C MET A 109 1.01 4.66 2.06
N LEU A 110 0.24 5.75 2.00
CA LEU A 110 -1.01 5.81 1.23
C LEU A 110 -0.78 5.66 -0.27
N ILE A 111 0.25 6.29 -0.83
CA ILE A 111 0.61 6.20 -2.24
C ILE A 111 0.91 4.74 -2.62
N ALA A 112 1.74 4.04 -1.84
CA ALA A 112 2.08 2.64 -2.09
C ALA A 112 0.84 1.73 -2.08
N LEU A 113 -0.08 1.95 -1.14
CA LEU A 113 -1.32 1.18 -0.99
C LEU A 113 -2.40 1.55 -2.02
N SER A 114 -2.34 2.75 -2.59
CA SER A 114 -3.34 3.24 -3.56
C SER A 114 -3.39 2.43 -4.86
N LEU A 115 -2.35 1.65 -5.13
CA LEU A 115 -2.27 0.75 -6.29
C LEU A 115 -3.16 -0.50 -6.15
N LEU A 116 -3.64 -0.79 -4.93
CA LEU A 116 -4.45 -1.96 -4.64
C LEU A 116 -5.93 -1.70 -4.94
N ASP A 117 -6.53 -2.53 -5.81
CA ASP A 117 -7.98 -2.69 -5.82
C ASP A 117 -8.39 -3.54 -4.61
N MET A 118 -8.87 -2.88 -3.57
CA MET A 118 -9.24 -3.53 -2.31
C MET A 118 -10.45 -4.47 -2.44
N ASP A 119 -11.36 -4.22 -3.37
CA ASP A 119 -12.54 -5.05 -3.57
C ASP A 119 -12.19 -6.31 -4.37
N GLU A 120 -11.22 -6.23 -5.27
CA GLU A 120 -10.63 -7.40 -5.92
C GLU A 120 -9.72 -8.19 -4.97
N LEU A 121 -8.85 -7.50 -4.22
CA LEU A 121 -7.93 -8.11 -3.28
C LEU A 121 -8.66 -8.88 -2.19
N SER A 122 -9.74 -8.32 -1.62
CA SER A 122 -10.53 -9.00 -0.58
C SER A 122 -11.19 -10.30 -1.04
N LYS A 123 -11.48 -10.43 -2.34
CA LYS A 123 -12.01 -11.67 -2.93
C LYS A 123 -10.93 -12.73 -3.17
N LYS A 124 -9.70 -12.30 -3.45
CA LYS A 124 -8.56 -13.18 -3.76
C LYS A 124 -7.78 -13.61 -2.52
N ASP A 125 -7.51 -12.65 -1.64
CA ASP A 125 -6.69 -12.82 -0.43
C ASP A 125 -7.17 -11.86 0.67
N ALA A 126 -8.06 -12.39 1.53
CA ALA A 126 -8.61 -11.61 2.62
C ALA A 126 -7.54 -11.15 3.62
N ASN A 127 -6.46 -11.92 3.84
CA ASN A 127 -5.42 -11.52 4.79
C ASN A 127 -4.65 -10.30 4.30
N LEU A 128 -4.25 -10.30 3.02
CA LEU A 128 -3.59 -9.15 2.41
C LEU A 128 -4.50 -7.92 2.39
N ALA A 129 -5.80 -8.09 2.13
CA ALA A 129 -6.76 -6.99 2.18
C ALA A 129 -6.86 -6.39 3.60
N GLY A 130 -6.93 -7.22 4.64
CA GLY A 130 -6.93 -6.74 6.02
C GLY A 130 -5.65 -5.98 6.37
N LEU A 131 -4.50 -6.49 5.95
CA LEU A 131 -3.20 -5.85 6.17
C LEU A 131 -3.08 -4.50 5.46
N ALA A 132 -3.56 -4.41 4.21
CA ALA A 132 -3.59 -3.14 3.48
C ALA A 132 -4.52 -2.11 4.15
N LEU A 133 -5.73 -2.51 4.56
CA LEU A 133 -6.67 -1.63 5.28
C LEU A 133 -6.09 -1.13 6.61
N TRP A 134 -5.38 -1.99 7.34
CA TRP A 134 -4.71 -1.61 8.58
C TRP A 134 -3.67 -0.51 8.36
N HIS A 135 -2.77 -0.68 7.37
CA HIS A 135 -1.77 0.33 7.07
C HIS A 135 -2.39 1.64 6.55
N THR A 136 -3.44 1.56 5.72
CA THR A 136 -4.19 2.75 5.26
C THR A 136 -4.77 3.52 6.44
N ALA A 137 -5.41 2.83 7.38
CA ALA A 137 -5.98 3.45 8.58
C ALA A 137 -4.90 4.10 9.46
N LEU A 138 -3.75 3.45 9.63
CA LEU A 138 -2.63 4.00 10.39
C LEU A 138 -2.12 5.30 9.76
N ALA A 139 -1.91 5.33 8.44
CA ALA A 139 -1.47 6.54 7.75
C ALA A 139 -2.50 7.68 7.86
N GLN A 140 -3.78 7.39 7.60
CA GLN A 140 -4.86 8.39 7.70
C GLN A 140 -5.02 8.95 9.11
N ALA A 141 -4.84 8.13 10.15
CA ALA A 141 -4.89 8.59 11.54
C ALA A 141 -3.79 9.60 11.90
N ARG A 142 -2.74 9.71 11.08
CA ARG A 142 -1.62 10.63 11.29
C ARG A 142 -1.73 11.90 10.45
N LEU A 143 -2.57 11.93 9.41
CA LEU A 143 -2.71 13.06 8.52
C LEU A 143 -3.84 14.02 8.96
N PRO A 144 -3.62 15.35 8.89
CA PRO A 144 -4.68 16.31 9.11
C PRO A 144 -5.72 16.23 8.00
N GLY A 145 -7.01 16.30 8.35
CA GLY A 145 -8.11 16.34 7.38
C GLY A 145 -8.61 14.98 6.89
N SER A 146 -7.95 13.86 7.21
CA SER A 146 -8.32 12.52 6.76
C SER A 146 -9.41 11.83 7.59
N LEU A 147 -10.18 12.57 8.41
CA LEU A 147 -11.14 11.96 9.34
C LEU A 147 -12.25 11.16 8.63
N VAL A 148 -12.74 11.67 7.49
CA VAL A 148 -13.77 11.00 6.70
C VAL A 148 -13.22 9.71 6.09
N ASP A 149 -12.08 9.80 5.42
CA ASP A 149 -11.42 8.63 4.80
C ASP A 149 -11.02 7.58 5.84
N LEU A 150 -10.57 8.00 7.01
CA LEU A 150 -10.28 7.14 8.15
C LEU A 150 -11.53 6.42 8.64
N SER A 151 -12.63 7.14 8.81
CA SER A 151 -13.91 6.56 9.24
C SER A 151 -14.36 5.46 8.28
N ASP A 152 -14.28 5.70 6.98
CA ASP A 152 -14.69 4.72 5.96
C ASP A 152 -13.73 3.54 5.89
N THR A 153 -12.42 3.78 6.01
CA THR A 153 -11.41 2.71 6.08
C THR A 153 -11.62 1.83 7.31
N LEU A 154 -11.88 2.41 8.47
CA LEU A 154 -12.17 1.66 9.70
C LEU A 154 -13.46 0.83 9.57
N LYS A 155 -14.53 1.35 8.95
CA LYS A 155 -15.74 0.55 8.69
C LYS A 155 -15.43 -0.68 7.84
N ARG A 156 -14.65 -0.52 6.77
CA ARG A 156 -14.22 -1.64 5.91
C ARG A 156 -13.34 -2.64 6.67
N LEU A 157 -12.40 -2.15 7.47
CA LEU A 157 -11.55 -2.98 8.31
C LEU A 157 -12.35 -3.78 9.35
N PHE A 158 -13.33 -3.16 10.01
CA PHE A 158 -14.18 -3.84 10.99
C PHE A 158 -15.10 -4.87 10.33
N ALA A 159 -15.68 -4.55 9.17
CA ALA A 159 -16.47 -5.49 8.39
C ALA A 159 -15.63 -6.71 7.97
N TRP A 160 -14.40 -6.47 7.50
CA TRP A 160 -13.43 -7.52 7.21
C TRP A 160 -13.14 -8.38 8.46
N TRP A 161 -12.80 -7.75 9.59
CA TRP A 161 -12.51 -8.46 10.84
C TRP A 161 -13.67 -9.34 11.29
N HIS A 162 -14.90 -8.82 11.22
CA HIS A 162 -16.10 -9.57 11.60
C HIS A 162 -16.39 -10.73 10.64
N GLY A 163 -16.24 -10.52 9.33
CA GLY A 163 -16.37 -11.58 8.34
C GLY A 163 -15.30 -12.67 8.48
N TYR A 164 -14.07 -12.28 8.80
CA TYR A 164 -12.94 -13.18 9.05
C TYR A 164 -13.15 -14.01 10.33
N SER A 165 -13.64 -13.38 11.40
CA SER A 165 -13.90 -14.03 12.70
C SER A 165 -15.04 -15.07 12.66
N GLN A 166 -15.85 -15.07 11.61
CA GLN A 166 -16.92 -16.05 11.40
C GLN A 166 -16.55 -17.19 10.45
N GLN A 167 -15.34 -17.20 9.88
CA GLN A 167 -14.87 -18.35 9.12
C GLN A 167 -14.50 -19.49 10.09
N PRO A 168 -14.99 -20.72 9.87
CA PRO A 168 -14.64 -21.84 10.71
C PRO A 168 -13.12 -22.04 10.64
N SER A 169 -12.46 -22.11 11.79
CA SER A 169 -11.02 -22.37 11.84
C SER A 169 -10.72 -23.69 11.12
N ASP A 170 -9.60 -23.76 10.39
CA ASP A 170 -9.16 -24.98 9.71
C ASP A 170 -9.03 -26.20 10.65
N SER A 171 -9.03 -25.98 11.97
CA SER A 171 -9.08 -27.04 12.99
C SER A 171 -10.42 -27.79 13.06
N GLU A 172 -11.52 -27.21 12.55
CA GLU A 172 -12.85 -27.85 12.54
C GLU A 172 -13.12 -28.67 11.27
N MET A 173 -12.34 -28.45 10.20
CA MET A 173 -12.51 -29.17 8.92
C MET A 173 -11.83 -30.55 8.89
N VAL A 174 -11.04 -30.92 9.91
CA VAL A 174 -10.36 -32.23 9.99
C VAL A 174 -11.19 -33.28 10.77
N LYS A 175 -12.44 -32.98 11.14
CA LYS A 175 -13.33 -33.90 11.88
C LYS A 175 -14.52 -34.44 11.06
N ARG A 176 -14.38 -34.64 9.75
CA ARG A 176 -15.38 -35.38 8.96
C ARG A 176 -14.75 -36.46 8.11
#